data_AF-A0A7S0NDB9-F1
#
_entry.id   AF-A0A7S0NDB9-F1
#
_cell.length_a   1.000
_cell.length_b   1.000
_cell.length_c   1.000
_cell.angle_alpha   90.00
_cell.angle_beta   90.00
_cell.angle_gamma   90.00
#
_symmetry.space_group_name_H-M   'P 1'
#
loop_
_entity.id
_entity.type
_entity.pdbx_description
1 polymer ?
#
loop_
_entity_poly.entity_id
_entity_poly.type
_entity_poly.pdbx_seq_one_letter_code
_entity_poly.pdbx_strand_id
1 'polypeptide(L)'
;ADANWKERQAAITAIDELVTQAKPLGCTGAYMEGQCGEMWAAMKARLKDTNKNLSIQVLALLAKVADAVGAPVDKYSKHIFPNMLSLISDNKKTVRDAVLHCLDAWSRHVSTETIIKYLPVALSVDAPAGREDAVKWSADYLSR
;
A
#
# COMPACT_ATOMS: atom_id res chain seq x y z
N ALA A 1 -14.39 11.67 -10.97
CA ALA A 1 -13.08 11.01 -11.17
C ALA A 1 -12.63 11.35 -12.57
N ASP A 2 -11.42 11.89 -12.71
CA ASP A 2 -10.89 12.32 -13.99
C ASP A 2 -10.94 11.19 -15.02
N ALA A 3 -11.52 11.41 -16.20
CA ALA A 3 -11.82 10.34 -17.15
C ALA A 3 -10.56 9.67 -17.73
N ASN A 4 -9.41 10.36 -17.65
CA ASN A 4 -8.18 9.92 -18.29
C ASN A 4 -7.31 9.04 -17.37
N TRP A 5 -7.52 7.73 -17.40
CA TRP A 5 -6.67 6.77 -16.67
C TRP A 5 -5.18 6.87 -17.06
N LYS A 6 -4.84 7.38 -18.26
CA LYS A 6 -3.45 7.56 -18.69
C LYS A 6 -2.75 8.70 -17.95
N GLU A 7 -3.44 9.77 -17.60
CA GLU A 7 -2.88 10.83 -16.75
C GLU A 7 -2.63 10.32 -15.34
N ARG A 8 -3.57 9.53 -14.80
CA ARG A 8 -3.39 8.87 -13.50
C ARG A 8 -2.21 7.89 -13.52
N GLN A 9 -2.04 7.16 -14.61
CA GLN A 9 -0.89 6.29 -14.85
C GLN A 9 0.42 7.08 -14.89
N ALA A 10 0.48 8.17 -15.66
CA ALA A 10 1.67 9.00 -15.78
C ALA A 10 2.09 9.59 -14.44
N ALA A 11 1.13 10.01 -13.60
CA ALA A 11 1.40 10.47 -12.24
C ALA A 11 2.00 9.35 -11.35
N ILE A 12 1.51 8.12 -11.44
CA ILE A 12 2.09 6.97 -10.71
C ILE A 12 3.54 6.75 -11.17
N THR A 13 3.79 6.76 -12.48
CA THR A 13 5.12 6.55 -13.06
C THR A 13 6.09 7.65 -12.62
N ALA A 14 5.68 8.91 -12.64
CA ALA A 14 6.52 10.03 -12.19
C ALA A 14 6.92 9.90 -10.72
N ILE A 15 6.00 9.48 -9.84
CA ILE A 15 6.33 9.24 -8.42
C ILE A 15 7.29 8.04 -8.30
N ASP A 16 7.08 6.96 -9.06
CA ASP A 16 7.95 5.78 -9.05
C ASP A 16 9.39 6.11 -9.45
N GLU A 17 9.57 6.96 -10.47
CA GLU A 17 10.88 7.46 -10.91
C GLU A 17 11.56 8.29 -9.82
N LEU A 18 10.84 9.24 -9.21
CA LEU A 18 11.36 10.05 -8.11
C LEU A 18 11.78 9.18 -6.91
N VAL A 19 10.96 8.20 -6.56
CA VAL A 19 11.25 7.27 -5.45
C VAL A 19 12.49 6.42 -5.73
N THR A 20 12.67 6.01 -6.99
CA THR A 20 13.81 5.20 -7.42
C THR A 20 15.11 6.02 -7.41
N GLN A 21 15.06 7.28 -7.85
CA GLN A 21 16.23 8.16 -7.91
C GLN A 21 16.69 8.64 -6.53
N ALA A 22 15.77 8.85 -5.59
CA ALA A 22 16.09 9.46 -4.31
C ALA A 22 16.71 8.50 -3.27
N LYS A 23 16.61 7.17 -3.42
CA LYS A 23 16.83 6.18 -2.33
C LYS A 23 18.15 6.38 -1.53
N PRO A 24 18.08 6.59 -0.19
CA PRO A 24 16.88 6.62 0.67
C PRO A 24 16.10 7.92 0.47
N LEU A 25 14.75 7.86 0.46
CA LEU A 25 13.90 9.01 0.11
C LEU A 25 14.15 10.26 0.97
N GLY A 26 14.83 10.13 2.12
CA GLY A 26 15.16 11.24 3.03
C GLY A 26 13.94 11.91 3.67
N CYS A 27 12.74 11.48 3.30
CA CYS A 27 11.47 12.01 3.76
C CYS A 27 11.25 11.54 5.19
N THR A 28 11.82 12.28 6.15
CA THR A 28 11.64 12.06 7.59
C THR A 28 11.26 13.37 8.26
N GLY A 29 10.65 13.30 9.45
CA GLY A 29 10.27 14.50 10.21
C GLY A 29 9.23 15.39 9.51
N ALA A 30 9.29 16.70 9.75
CA ALA A 30 8.32 17.68 9.26
C ALA A 30 8.22 17.75 7.72
N TYR A 31 9.25 17.34 6.99
CA TYR A 31 9.23 17.27 5.53
C TYR A 31 8.22 16.23 5.02
N MET A 32 8.08 15.11 5.74
CA MET A 32 7.11 14.06 5.43
C MET A 32 5.66 14.48 5.76
N GLU A 33 5.48 15.30 6.80
CA GLU A 33 4.17 15.83 7.23
C GLU A 33 3.70 17.02 6.38
N GLY A 34 4.64 17.77 5.78
CA GLY A 34 4.36 18.86 4.85
C GLY A 34 4.32 18.40 3.39
N GLN A 35 5.43 18.58 2.67
CA GLN A 35 5.47 18.51 1.19
C GLN A 35 5.21 17.10 0.61
N CYS A 36 5.41 16.03 1.38
CA CYS A 36 5.07 14.67 0.92
C CYS A 36 3.56 14.34 1.07
N GLY A 37 2.75 15.20 1.69
CA GLY A 37 1.33 14.94 1.94
C GLY A 37 0.52 14.70 0.64
N GLU A 38 0.81 15.47 -0.40
CA GLU A 38 0.15 15.33 -1.70
C GLU A 38 0.47 14.00 -2.39
N MET A 39 1.73 13.53 -2.27
CA MET A 39 2.14 12.21 -2.76
C MET A 39 1.33 11.09 -2.10
N TRP A 40 1.21 11.13 -0.76
CA TRP A 40 0.41 10.14 -0.03
C TRP A 40 -1.08 10.19 -0.39
N ALA A 41 -1.64 11.39 -0.55
CA ALA A 41 -3.02 11.57 -0.97
C ALA A 41 -3.26 11.01 -2.38
N ALA A 42 -2.35 11.29 -3.32
CA ALA A 42 -2.40 10.78 -4.68
C ALA A 42 -2.34 9.25 -4.72
N MET A 43 -1.40 8.62 -4.01
CA MET A 43 -1.31 7.17 -3.94
C MET A 43 -2.55 6.54 -3.29
N LYS A 44 -3.05 7.13 -2.19
CA LYS A 44 -4.27 6.67 -1.53
C LYS A 44 -5.47 6.71 -2.47
N ALA A 45 -5.57 7.72 -3.33
CA ALA A 45 -6.65 7.84 -4.31
C ALA A 45 -6.60 6.73 -5.38
N ARG A 46 -5.44 6.15 -5.68
CA ARG A 46 -5.28 5.06 -6.67
C ARG A 46 -5.59 3.68 -6.10
N LEU A 47 -5.60 3.51 -4.78
CA LEU A 47 -6.06 2.27 -4.14
C LEU A 47 -7.56 2.01 -4.37
N LYS A 48 -8.33 3.04 -4.73
CA LYS A 48 -9.76 2.93 -5.08
C LYS A 48 -10.03 3.18 -6.57
N ASP A 49 -9.01 3.01 -7.42
CA ASP A 49 -9.15 3.26 -8.85
C ASP A 49 -10.10 2.23 -9.49
N THR A 50 -10.89 2.69 -10.46
CA THR A 50 -11.76 1.81 -11.26
C THR A 50 -10.96 0.92 -12.19
N ASN A 51 -9.78 1.37 -12.62
CA ASN A 51 -8.82 0.54 -13.35
C ASN A 51 -7.90 -0.18 -12.37
N LYS A 52 -8.14 -1.47 -12.15
CA LYS A 52 -7.36 -2.30 -11.22
C LYS A 52 -5.89 -2.44 -11.57
N ASN A 53 -5.49 -2.21 -12.82
CA ASN A 53 -4.07 -2.16 -13.17
C ASN A 53 -3.37 -0.98 -12.48
N LEU A 54 -4.05 0.16 -12.33
CA LEU A 54 -3.52 1.31 -11.57
C LEU A 54 -3.46 1.01 -10.08
N SER A 55 -4.43 0.27 -9.54
CA SER A 55 -4.37 -0.18 -8.14
C SER A 55 -3.18 -1.12 -7.89
N ILE A 56 -2.90 -2.06 -8.80
CA ILE A 56 -1.72 -2.94 -8.71
C ILE A 56 -0.42 -2.13 -8.74
N GLN A 57 -0.31 -1.16 -9.65
CA GLN A 57 0.91 -0.34 -9.75
C GLN A 57 1.11 0.54 -8.52
N VAL A 58 0.05 1.13 -7.97
CA VAL A 58 0.22 1.92 -6.74
C VAL A 58 0.55 1.04 -5.54
N LEU A 59 0.08 -0.21 -5.48
CA LEU A 59 0.51 -1.17 -4.46
C LEU A 59 2.01 -1.47 -4.58
N ALA A 60 2.52 -1.66 -5.80
CA ALA A 60 3.95 -1.84 -6.04
C ALA A 60 4.76 -0.58 -5.65
N LEU A 61 4.26 0.61 -5.97
CA LEU A 61 4.87 1.88 -5.57
C LEU A 61 4.89 2.03 -4.04
N LEU A 62 3.78 1.73 -3.36
CA LEU A 62 3.69 1.79 -1.89
C LEU A 62 4.68 0.83 -1.22
N ALA A 63 4.94 -0.35 -1.82
CA ALA A 63 5.96 -1.28 -1.33
C ALA A 63 7.36 -0.65 -1.43
N LYS A 64 7.70 -0.06 -2.59
CA LYS A 64 8.98 0.63 -2.80
C LYS A 64 9.15 1.82 -1.87
N VAL A 65 8.08 2.59 -1.63
CA VAL A 65 8.09 3.73 -0.71
C VAL A 65 8.34 3.27 0.72
N ALA A 66 7.69 2.20 1.18
CA ALA A 66 7.98 1.64 2.51
C ALA A 66 9.46 1.28 2.67
N ASP A 67 10.03 0.58 1.68
CA ASP A 67 11.46 0.23 1.69
C ASP A 67 12.40 1.46 1.61
N ALA A 68 11.97 2.52 0.94
CA ALA A 68 12.78 3.73 0.79
C ALA A 68 12.69 4.71 1.96
N VAL A 69 11.57 4.69 2.69
CA VAL A 69 11.34 5.52 3.89
C VAL A 69 11.84 4.82 5.15
N GLY A 70 11.67 3.49 5.26
CA GLY A 70 12.00 2.71 6.45
C GLY A 70 10.99 2.91 7.59
N ALA A 71 11.44 2.68 8.83
CA ALA A 71 10.59 2.69 10.03
C ALA A 71 9.63 3.89 10.20
N PRO A 72 9.99 5.15 9.80
CA PRO A 72 9.07 6.28 9.88
C PRO A 72 7.76 6.11 9.11
N VAL A 73 7.67 5.17 8.17
CA VAL A 73 6.46 4.90 7.37
C VAL A 73 5.26 4.46 8.23
N ASP A 74 5.49 3.92 9.43
CA ASP A 74 4.43 3.44 10.33
C ASP A 74 3.39 4.53 10.67
N LYS A 75 3.82 5.79 10.74
CA LYS A 75 2.92 6.94 10.96
C LYS A 75 1.82 7.07 9.90
N TYR A 76 2.06 6.54 8.69
CA TYR A 76 1.16 6.60 7.54
C TYR A 76 0.25 5.39 7.40
N SER A 77 0.47 4.33 8.18
CA SER A 77 -0.34 3.11 8.18
C SER A 77 -1.83 3.42 8.32
N LYS A 78 -2.19 4.37 9.20
CA LYS A 78 -3.59 4.82 9.40
C LYS A 78 -4.27 5.38 8.15
N HIS A 79 -3.50 5.91 7.20
CA HIS A 79 -4.03 6.50 5.98
C HIS A 79 -4.07 5.52 4.81
N ILE A 80 -3.16 4.53 4.82
CA ILE A 80 -2.95 3.59 3.71
C ILE A 80 -3.62 2.24 3.98
N PHE A 81 -3.39 1.63 5.14
CA PHE A 81 -3.79 0.24 5.42
C PHE A 81 -5.27 -0.04 5.22
N PRO A 82 -6.22 0.81 5.67
CA PRO A 82 -7.63 0.51 5.45
C PRO A 82 -8.00 0.31 3.98
N ASN A 83 -7.44 1.13 3.08
CA ASN A 83 -7.71 1.02 1.65
C ASN A 83 -6.87 -0.08 0.99
N MET A 84 -5.60 -0.20 1.37
CA MET A 84 -4.69 -1.22 0.84
C MET A 84 -5.22 -2.62 1.14
N LEU A 85 -5.56 -2.90 2.40
CA LEU A 85 -6.04 -4.21 2.84
C LEU A 85 -7.42 -4.55 2.27
N SER A 86 -8.30 -3.57 2.10
CA SER A 86 -9.63 -3.82 1.51
C SER A 86 -9.57 -4.36 0.08
N LEU A 87 -8.49 -4.09 -0.67
CA LEU A 87 -8.31 -4.62 -2.03
C LEU A 87 -8.11 -6.14 -2.07
N ILE A 88 -7.87 -6.80 -0.93
CA ILE A 88 -7.82 -8.26 -0.88
C ILE A 88 -9.18 -8.89 -1.20
N SER A 89 -10.27 -8.13 -1.18
CA SER A 89 -11.59 -8.60 -1.60
C SER A 89 -11.76 -8.69 -3.12
N ASP A 90 -10.75 -8.31 -3.92
CA ASP A 90 -10.83 -8.34 -5.38
C ASP A 90 -10.84 -9.79 -5.91
N ASN A 91 -11.70 -10.04 -6.90
CA ASN A 91 -11.85 -11.36 -7.51
C ASN A 91 -10.58 -11.83 -8.24
N LYS A 92 -9.77 -10.89 -8.74
CA LYS A 92 -8.55 -11.21 -9.47
C LYS A 92 -7.41 -11.53 -8.49
N LYS A 93 -6.88 -12.75 -8.59
CA LYS A 93 -5.71 -13.18 -7.78
C LYS A 93 -4.53 -12.21 -7.91
N THR A 94 -4.30 -11.66 -9.10
CA THR A 94 -3.23 -10.68 -9.34
C THR A 94 -3.34 -9.41 -8.49
N VAL A 95 -4.56 -8.96 -8.19
CA VAL A 95 -4.78 -7.80 -7.30
C VAL A 95 -4.49 -8.21 -5.85
N ARG A 96 -4.98 -9.37 -5.42
CA ARG A 96 -4.76 -9.87 -4.04
C ARG A 96 -3.28 -10.14 -3.76
N ASP A 97 -2.57 -10.75 -4.71
CA ASP A 97 -1.13 -10.97 -4.63
C ASP A 97 -0.36 -9.64 -4.50
N ALA A 98 -0.80 -8.59 -5.22
CA ALA A 98 -0.21 -7.26 -5.08
C ALA A 98 -0.46 -6.64 -3.69
N VAL A 99 -1.63 -6.89 -3.08
CA VAL A 99 -1.91 -6.45 -1.70
C VAL A 99 -0.98 -7.15 -0.72
N LEU A 100 -0.86 -8.47 -0.82
CA LEU A 100 -0.01 -9.26 0.08
C LEU A 100 1.48 -8.89 -0.04
N HIS A 101 1.97 -8.68 -1.27
CA HIS A 101 3.33 -8.21 -1.48
C HIS A 101 3.54 -6.80 -0.87
N CYS A 102 2.59 -5.89 -1.05
CA CYS A 102 2.66 -4.57 -0.44
C CYS A 102 2.68 -4.68 1.10
N LEU A 103 1.80 -5.51 1.67
CA LEU A 103 1.71 -5.72 3.11
C LEU A 103 2.99 -6.35 3.69
N ASP A 104 3.60 -7.33 3.03
CA ASP A 104 4.87 -7.93 3.45
C ASP A 104 5.99 -6.87 3.46
N ALA A 105 6.07 -6.02 2.44
CA ALA A 105 7.02 -4.91 2.41
C ALA A 105 6.83 -3.93 3.57
N TRP A 106 5.59 -3.54 3.86
CA TRP A 106 5.30 -2.66 4.99
C TRP A 106 5.60 -3.32 6.33
N SER A 107 5.30 -4.61 6.49
CA SER A 107 5.51 -5.35 7.75
C SER A 107 6.97 -5.44 8.19
N ARG A 108 7.93 -5.17 7.28
CA ARG A 108 9.36 -5.07 7.59
C ARG A 108 9.72 -3.75 8.30
N HIS A 109 8.88 -2.74 8.20
CA HIS A 109 9.16 -1.37 8.68
C HIS A 109 8.13 -0.84 9.69
N VAL A 110 6.95 -1.45 9.78
CA VAL A 110 5.93 -1.07 10.76
C VAL A 110 5.91 -2.01 11.97
N SER A 111 5.45 -1.51 13.10
CA SER A 111 5.32 -2.32 14.31
C SER A 111 4.29 -3.45 14.16
N THR A 112 4.54 -4.56 14.85
CA THR A 112 3.60 -5.68 14.94
C THR A 112 2.25 -5.24 15.51
N GLU A 113 2.24 -4.31 16.47
CA GLU A 113 1.02 -3.71 17.01
C GLU A 113 0.20 -3.02 15.91
N THR A 114 0.83 -2.22 15.05
CA THR A 114 0.16 -1.62 13.89
C THR A 114 -0.41 -2.70 12.95
N ILE A 115 0.35 -3.75 12.63
CA ILE A 115 -0.14 -4.83 11.76
C ILE A 115 -1.40 -5.46 12.37
N ILE A 116 -1.33 -5.90 13.63
CA ILE A 116 -2.43 -6.54 14.34
C ILE A 116 -3.66 -5.62 14.38
N LYS A 117 -3.46 -4.31 14.62
CA LYS A 117 -4.54 -3.32 14.65
C LYS A 117 -5.34 -3.24 13.35
N TYR A 118 -4.69 -3.37 12.19
CA TYR A 118 -5.35 -3.21 10.89
C TYR A 118 -5.70 -4.53 10.20
N LEU A 119 -5.12 -5.66 10.63
CA LEU A 119 -5.40 -6.99 10.08
C LEU A 119 -6.89 -7.34 9.99
N PRO A 120 -7.76 -6.95 10.95
CA PRO A 120 -9.20 -7.19 10.85
C PRO A 120 -9.85 -6.65 9.56
N VAL A 121 -9.29 -5.60 8.94
CA VAL A 121 -9.78 -5.06 7.66
C VAL A 121 -9.71 -6.13 6.55
N ALA A 122 -8.61 -6.88 6.47
CA ALA A 122 -8.45 -7.95 5.49
C ALA A 122 -9.23 -9.21 5.87
N LEU A 123 -9.29 -9.53 7.17
CA LEU A 123 -9.95 -10.74 7.67
C LEU A 123 -11.49 -10.67 7.62
N SER A 124 -12.04 -9.46 7.61
CA SER A 124 -13.50 -9.23 7.64
C SER A 124 -14.12 -8.95 6.27
N VAL A 125 -13.36 -9.07 5.18
CA VAL A 125 -13.91 -8.84 3.83
C VAL A 125 -14.95 -9.90 3.46
N ASP A 126 -15.99 -9.50 2.76
CA ASP A 126 -16.98 -10.42 2.19
C ASP A 126 -16.48 -11.02 0.87
N ALA A 127 -15.34 -11.72 0.94
CA ALA A 127 -14.71 -12.39 -0.18
C ALA A 127 -13.96 -13.64 0.32
N PRO A 128 -14.49 -14.87 0.11
CA PRO A 128 -13.89 -16.09 0.64
C PRO A 128 -12.41 -16.27 0.29
N ALA A 129 -12.04 -16.11 -0.98
CA ALA A 129 -10.65 -16.21 -1.42
C ALA A 129 -9.75 -15.12 -0.82
N GLY A 130 -10.27 -13.90 -0.66
CA GLY A 130 -9.54 -12.81 -0.02
C GLY A 130 -9.28 -13.06 1.46
N ARG A 131 -10.28 -13.57 2.19
CA ARG A 131 -10.10 -13.98 3.58
C ARG A 131 -9.13 -15.13 3.74
N GLU A 132 -9.18 -16.13 2.86
CA GLU A 132 -8.23 -17.24 2.86
C GLU A 132 -6.78 -16.74 2.69
N ASP A 133 -6.55 -15.88 1.69
CA ASP A 133 -5.25 -15.25 1.43
C ASP A 133 -4.78 -14.41 2.63
N ALA A 134 -5.68 -13.63 3.25
CA ALA A 134 -5.39 -12.85 4.45
C ALA A 134 -5.01 -13.72 5.66
N VAL A 135 -5.75 -14.81 5.91
CA VAL A 135 -5.49 -15.73 7.03
C VAL A 135 -4.14 -16.42 6.86
N LYS A 136 -3.83 -16.90 5.64
CA LYS A 136 -2.53 -17.53 5.35
C LYS A 136 -1.37 -16.57 5.63
N TRP A 137 -1.44 -15.36 5.07
CA TRP A 137 -0.41 -14.34 5.32
C TRP A 137 -0.28 -14.01 6.82
N SER A 138 -1.41 -13.91 7.53
CA SER A 138 -1.43 -13.63 8.96
C SER A 138 -0.74 -14.73 9.77
N ALA A 139 -1.02 -15.99 9.46
CA ALA A 139 -0.42 -17.14 10.12
C ALA A 139 1.09 -17.18 9.88
N ASP A 140 1.51 -16.96 8.63
CA ASP A 140 2.93 -16.92 8.26
C ASP A 140 3.66 -15.77 8.94
N TYR A 141 3.05 -14.57 9.00
CA TYR A 141 3.65 -13.39 9.62
C TYR A 141 3.82 -13.56 11.14
N LEU A 142 2.81 -14.06 11.84
CA LEU A 142 2.83 -14.22 13.30
C LEU A 142 3.71 -15.39 13.78
N SER A 143 4.13 -16.26 12.85
CA SER A 143 5.03 -17.38 13.14
C SER A 143 6.51 -17.04 12.96
N ARG A 144 6.83 -15.82 12.52
CA ARG A 144 8.21 -15.30 12.37
C ARG A 144 8.77 -14.86 13.72
#